data_AF-A0A367KD37-F1
#
_entry.id   AF-A0A367KD37-F1
#
_cell.length_a   1.000
_cell.length_b   1.000
_cell.length_c   1.000
_cell.angle_alpha   90.00
_cell.angle_beta   90.00
_cell.angle_gamma   90.00
#
_symmetry.space_group_name_H-M   'P 1'
#
loop_
_entity.id
_entity.type
_entity.pdbx_description
1 polymer ?
#
loop_
_entity_poly.entity_id
_entity_poly.type
_entity_poly.pdbx_seq_one_letter_code
_entity_poly.pdbx_strand_id
1 'polypeptide(L)' 'VREQYKNTEKVPVIDTVQNGYAKVLAKGSISQPVIVRTRFVSSLAEKKIKAAGGVVELIA' A
#
# COMPACT_ATOMS: atom_id res chain seq x y z
N VAL A 1 15.55 -7.11 6.70
CA VAL A 1 14.36 -6.28 6.37
C VAL A 1 13.08 -7.11 6.23
N ARG A 2 13.02 -8.15 5.38
CA ARG A 2 11.78 -8.96 5.15
C ARG A 2 11.30 -9.79 6.35
N GLU A 3 12.18 -10.12 7.29
CA GLU A 3 11.83 -10.92 8.48
C GLU A 3 11.23 -10.09 9.62
N GLN A 4 11.41 -8.76 9.59
CA GLN A 4 11.01 -7.88 10.68
C GLN A 4 9.48 -7.68 10.78
N TYR A 5 8.73 -8.06 9.75
CA TYR A 5 7.27 -7.89 9.66
C TYR A 5 6.48 -9.21 9.76
N LYS A 6 7.14 -10.33 10.11
CA LYS A 6 6.48 -11.63 10.27
C LYS A 6 5.70 -11.78 11.58
N ASN A 7 5.93 -10.90 12.54
CA ASN A 7 5.25 -10.88 13.82
C ASN A 7 4.98 -9.44 14.19
N THR A 8 3.73 -9.00 14.09
CA THR A 8 3.07 -8.00 14.96
C THR A 8 1.66 -7.84 14.40
N GLU A 9 0.67 -7.69 15.26
CA GLU A 9 -0.74 -7.32 14.99
C GLU A 9 -0.91 -6.01 14.17
N LYS A 10 0.18 -5.42 13.67
CA LYS A 10 0.27 -4.15 12.97
C LYS A 10 0.58 -4.39 11.49
N VAL A 11 -0.37 -3.97 10.65
CA VAL A 11 -0.22 -3.96 9.20
C VAL A 11 0.82 -2.88 8.80
N PRO A 12 1.73 -3.15 7.85
CA PRO A 12 2.70 -2.16 7.39
C PRO A 12 2.00 -0.98 6.69
N VAL A 13 2.41 0.23 7.05
CA VAL A 13 1.94 1.48 6.46
C VAL A 13 3.01 2.01 5.51
N ILE A 14 2.64 2.20 4.24
CA ILE A 14 3.51 2.75 3.20
C ILE A 14 3.01 4.15 2.87
N ASP A 15 3.79 5.17 3.28
CA ASP A 15 3.54 6.56 2.89
C ASP A 15 4.32 6.89 1.62
N THR A 16 3.61 6.98 0.50
CA THR A 16 4.25 7.23 -0.80
C THR A 16 4.69 8.67 -0.93
N VAL A 17 4.02 9.62 -0.26
CA VAL A 17 4.31 11.05 -0.33
C VAL A 17 5.62 11.35 0.36
N GLN A 18 5.85 10.77 1.55
CA GLN A 18 7.15 10.85 2.24
C GLN A 18 8.30 10.28 1.41
N ASN A 19 8.01 9.27 0.60
CA ASN A 19 8.97 8.66 -0.32
C ASN A 19 9.08 9.39 -1.68
N GLY A 20 8.42 10.54 -1.86
CA GLY A 20 8.50 11.35 -3.08
C GLY A 20 7.63 10.87 -4.26
N TYR A 21 6.70 9.94 -4.01
CA TYR A 21 5.79 9.42 -5.03
C TYR A 21 4.38 9.99 -4.87
N ALA A 22 3.90 10.63 -5.93
CA ALA A 22 2.55 11.19 -5.96
C ALA A 22 1.46 10.17 -6.34
N LYS A 23 1.79 9.10 -7.08
CA LYS A 23 0.80 8.19 -7.66
C LYS A 23 1.19 6.72 -7.57
N VAL A 24 0.24 5.88 -7.15
CA VAL A 24 0.38 4.42 -7.11
C VAL A 24 -0.27 3.77 -8.33
N LEU A 25 0.47 2.86 -8.97
CA LEU A 25 0.05 2.12 -10.16
C LEU A 25 0.03 0.61 -9.90
N ALA A 26 -0.70 -0.15 -10.73
CA ALA A 26 -1.04 -1.55 -10.47
C ALA A 26 -0.03 -2.58 -11.03
N LYS A 27 1.24 -2.22 -11.15
CA LYS A 27 2.28 -3.11 -11.72
C LYS A 27 2.77 -4.10 -10.65
N GLY A 28 2.97 -5.37 -11.04
CA GLY A 28 3.43 -6.43 -10.12
C GLY A 28 2.30 -7.04 -9.28
N SER A 29 2.62 -7.96 -8.35
CA SER A 29 1.69 -8.59 -7.41
C SER A 29 1.97 -8.12 -5.97
N ILE A 30 0.95 -8.19 -5.11
CA ILE A 30 1.10 -7.93 -3.67
C ILE A 30 0.59 -9.15 -2.90
N SER A 31 1.41 -9.64 -1.97
CA SER A 31 1.15 -10.91 -1.26
C SER A 31 0.71 -10.72 0.19
N GLN A 32 0.82 -9.50 0.71
CA GLN A 32 0.53 -9.16 2.10
C GLN A 32 -0.44 -7.98 2.14
N PRO A 33 -1.34 -7.92 3.15
CA PRO A 33 -2.16 -6.74 3.37
C PRO A 33 -1.27 -5.57 3.75
N VAL A 34 -1.55 -4.40 3.17
CA VAL A 34 -0.80 -3.16 3.42
C VAL A 34 -1.77 -1.98 3.50
N ILE A 35 -1.39 -0.96 4.26
CA ILE A 35 -2.07 0.34 4.23
C ILE A 35 -1.23 1.29 3.39
N VAL A 36 -1.80 1.83 2.31
CA VAL A 36 -1.09 2.74 1.40
C VAL A 36 -1.64 4.15 1.53
N ARG A 37 -0.78 5.06 1.91
CA ARG A 37 -1.03 6.50 2.03
C ARG A 37 -0.48 7.21 0.80
N THR A 38 -1.35 7.76 -0.04
CA THR A 38 -0.97 8.36 -1.33
C THR A 38 -1.88 9.53 -1.72
N ARG A 39 -1.41 10.40 -2.63
CA ARG A 39 -2.24 11.46 -3.23
C ARG A 39 -3.13 10.94 -4.34
N PHE A 40 -2.57 10.09 -5.21
CA PHE A 40 -3.28 9.50 -6.33
C PHE A 40 -3.11 7.98 -6.36
N VAL A 41 -4.18 7.28 -6.74
CA VAL A 41 -4.18 5.83 -6.94
C VAL A 41 -4.92 5.49 -8.23
N SER A 42 -4.45 4.50 -8.99
CA SER A 42 -5.24 3.98 -10.10
C SER A 42 -6.32 3.03 -9.60
N SER A 43 -7.46 2.99 -10.29
CA SER A 43 -8.57 2.09 -9.94
C SER A 43 -8.15 0.61 -9.90
N LEU A 44 -7.24 0.20 -10.79
CA LEU A 44 -6.67 -1.14 -10.78
C LEU A 44 -5.77 -1.38 -9.55
N ALA A 45 -5.00 -0.39 -9.12
CA ALA A 45 -4.13 -0.53 -7.96
C ALA A 45 -4.96 -0.64 -6.68
N GLU A 46 -6.00 0.19 -6.56
CA GLU A 46 -6.92 0.16 -5.43
C GLU A 46 -7.63 -1.20 -5.30
N LYS A 47 -8.18 -1.72 -6.41
CA LYS A 47 -8.79 -3.06 -6.44
C LYS A 47 -7.80 -4.14 -6.00
N LYS A 48 -6.54 -4.03 -6.43
CA LYS A 48 -5.49 -5.00 -6.11
C LYS A 48 -5.08 -4.97 -4.63
N ILE A 49 -4.95 -3.78 -4.06
CA ILE A 49 -4.63 -3.58 -2.65
C ILE A 49 -5.78 -4.10 -1.78
N LYS A 50 -7.03 -3.80 -2.14
CA LYS A 50 -8.22 -4.33 -1.45
C LYS A 50 -8.32 -5.86 -1.56
N ALA A 51 -8.03 -6.44 -2.72
CA ALA A 51 -8.02 -7.89 -2.90
C ALA A 51 -6.96 -8.61 -2.05
N ALA A 52 -5.86 -7.92 -1.71
CA ALA A 52 -4.84 -8.42 -0.79
C ALA A 52 -5.19 -8.20 0.69
N GLY A 53 -6.37 -7.66 1.00
CA GLY A 53 -6.80 -7.34 2.36
C GLY A 53 -6.24 -6.03 2.91
N GLY A 54 -5.71 -5.17 2.05
CA GLY A 54 -5.18 -3.85 2.40
C GLY A 54 -6.20 -2.71 2.24
N VAL A 55 -5.77 -1.51 2.61
CA VAL A 55 -6.58 -0.27 2.54
C VAL A 55 -5.76 0.85 1.88
N VAL A 56 -6.43 1.74 1.16
CA VAL A 56 -5.82 2.94 0.58
C VAL A 56 -6.38 4.16 1.30
N GLU A 57 -5.49 5.00 1.84
CA GLU A 57 -5.79 6.29 2.45
C GLU A 57 -5.34 7.40 1.48
N LEU A 58 -6.30 8.20 1.03
CA LEU A 58 -6.00 9.38 0.20
C LEU A 58 -5.62 10.55 1.10
N ILE A 59 -4.45 11.12 0.83
CA ILE A 59 -3.93 12.31 1.51
C ILE A 59 -3.98 13.47 0.52
N ALA A 60 -4.45 14.64 0.98
CA ALA A 60 -4.47 15.88 0.18
C ALA A 60 -3.05 16.38 -0.14
#